data_AF-A0A3Q8X3G8-F1
#
_entry.id   AF-A0A3Q8X3G8-F1
#
_cell.length_a   1.000
_cell.length_b   1.000
_cell.length_c   1.000
_cell.angle_alpha   90.00
_cell.angle_beta   90.00
_cell.angle_gamma   90.00
#
_symmetry.space_group_name_H-M   'P 1'
#
loop_
_entity.id
_entity.type
_entity.pdbx_description
1 polymer ?
#
loop_
_entity_poly.entity_id
_entity_poly.type
_entity_poly.pdbx_seq_one_letter_code
_entity_poly.pdbx_strand_id
1 'polypeptide(L)' 'MDFYHSWIYQNVFNTEWFMWIVVCLILGINIIAPLIVWYFITGKKLLKRYLQHKKQNGQQRQGAGKSP' A
#
# COMPACT_ATOMS: atom_id res chain seq x y z
N MET A 1 -37.35 -12.51 -14.61
CA MET A 1 -36.06 -11.79 -14.46
C MET A 1 -35.53 -11.96 -13.03
N ASP A 2 -35.91 -13.05 -12.35
CA ASP A 2 -35.72 -13.21 -10.91
C ASP A 2 -34.85 -14.43 -10.57
N PHE A 3 -34.56 -15.26 -11.57
CA PHE A 3 -33.81 -16.50 -11.41
C PHE A 3 -32.34 -16.24 -11.07
N TYR A 4 -31.70 -15.29 -11.76
CA TYR A 4 -30.30 -14.94 -11.51
C TYR A 4 -30.11 -14.26 -10.15
N HIS A 5 -31.00 -13.31 -9.80
CA HIS A 5 -30.92 -12.64 -8.51
C HIS A 5 -31.22 -13.59 -7.36
N SER A 6 -32.28 -14.40 -7.44
CA SER A 6 -32.64 -15.30 -6.34
C SER A 6 -31.64 -16.44 -6.19
N TRP A 7 -31.18 -17.05 -7.28
CA TRP A 7 -30.25 -18.18 -7.21
C TRP A 7 -28.84 -17.75 -6.77
N ILE A 8 -28.30 -16.64 -7.29
CA ILE A 8 -26.97 -16.16 -6.88
C ILE A 8 -27.00 -15.65 -5.43
N TYR A 9 -28.03 -14.90 -5.01
CA TYR A 9 -28.08 -14.48 -3.60
C TYR A 9 -28.25 -15.68 -2.65
N GLN A 10 -29.11 -16.63 -3.01
CA GLN A 10 -29.41 -17.76 -2.13
C GLN A 10 -28.32 -18.85 -2.12
N ASN A 11 -27.55 -19.02 -3.21
CA ASN A 11 -26.43 -19.98 -3.23
C ASN A 11 -25.06 -19.35 -2.98
N VAL A 12 -24.82 -18.10 -3.39
CA VAL A 12 -23.49 -17.49 -3.27
C VAL A 12 -23.38 -16.68 -1.99
N PHE A 13 -24.36 -15.83 -1.67
CA PHE A 13 -24.30 -14.98 -0.47
C PHE A 13 -24.73 -15.68 0.82
N ASN A 14 -25.63 -16.67 0.74
CA ASN A 14 -26.04 -17.46 1.91
C ASN A 14 -25.01 -18.53 2.31
N THR A 15 -23.99 -18.77 1.47
CA THR A 15 -22.93 -19.69 1.81
C THR A 15 -22.01 -19.01 2.81
N GLU A 16 -22.02 -19.50 4.06
CA GLU A 16 -21.25 -18.96 5.19
C GLU A 16 -19.79 -18.63 4.82
N TRP A 17 -19.16 -19.48 4.00
CA TRP A 17 -17.79 -19.28 3.52
C TRP A 17 -17.58 -17.99 2.71
N PHE A 18 -18.57 -17.57 1.91
CA PHE A 18 -18.50 -16.32 1.14
C PHE A 18 -18.60 -15.08 2.05
N MET A 19 -19.51 -15.11 3.03
CA MET A 19 -19.60 -14.06 4.06
C MET A 19 -18.29 -13.93 4.84
N TRP A 20 -17.64 -15.04 5.19
CA TRP A 20 -16.31 -15.02 5.81
C TRP A 20 -15.23 -14.39 4.94
N ILE A 21 -15.23 -14.63 3.62
CA ILE A 21 -14.30 -13.97 2.70
C ILE A 21 -14.50 -12.45 2.73
N VAL A 22 -15.75 -11.98 2.66
CA VAL A 22 -16.08 -10.55 2.70
C VAL A 22 -15.65 -9.93 4.03
N VAL A 23 -15.93 -10.60 5.16
CA VAL A 23 -15.50 -10.16 6.49
C VAL A 23 -13.98 -10.08 6.58
N CYS A 24 -13.26 -11.14 6.20
CA CYS A 24 -11.80 -11.16 6.20
C CYS A 24 -11.20 -10.09 5.28
N LEU A 25 -11.83 -9.81 4.13
CA LEU A 25 -11.38 -8.79 3.20
C LEU A 25 -11.55 -7.38 3.78
N ILE A 26 -12.72 -7.06 4.34
CA ILE A 26 -12.98 -5.77 4.97
C ILE A 26 -12.04 -5.56 6.16
N LEU A 27 -11.91 -6.58 7.01
CA LEU A 27 -11.08 -6.52 8.21
C LEU A 27 -9.58 -6.42 7.85
N GLY A 28 -9.15 -7.17 6.84
CA GLY A 28 -7.79 -7.08 6.28
C GLY A 28 -7.50 -5.70 5.69
N ILE A 29 -8.40 -5.15 4.88
CA ILE A 29 -8.26 -3.78 4.35
C ILE A 29 -8.21 -2.77 5.48
N ASN A 30 -9.03 -2.92 6.53
CA ASN A 30 -9.06 -1.99 7.64
C ASN A 30 -7.74 -1.98 8.43
N ILE A 31 -7.07 -3.12 8.56
CA ILE A 31 -5.73 -3.23 9.17
C ILE A 31 -4.64 -2.71 8.23
N ILE A 32 -4.73 -3.03 6.94
CA ILE A 32 -3.71 -2.68 5.93
C ILE A 32 -3.79 -1.20 5.54
N ALA A 33 -4.97 -0.59 5.55
CA ALA A 33 -5.18 0.82 5.18
C ALA A 33 -4.32 1.80 5.99
N PRO A 34 -4.29 1.79 7.34
CA PRO A 34 -3.42 2.67 8.11
C PRO A 34 -1.93 2.40 7.86
N LEU A 35 -1.54 1.15 7.61
CA LEU A 35 -0.16 0.79 7.23
C LEU A 35 0.23 1.40 5.88
N ILE A 36 -0.65 1.32 4.88
CA ILE A 36 -0.44 1.93 3.56
C ILE A 36 -0.34 3.45 3.70
N VAL A 37 -1.28 4.08 4.41
CA VAL A 37 -1.27 5.54 4.62
C VAL A 37 0.03 5.98 5.32
N TRP A 38 0.44 5.26 6.37
CA TRP A 38 1.71 5.53 7.06
C TRP A 38 2.92 5.37 6.14
N TYR A 39 2.96 4.32 5.32
CA TYR A 39 4.02 4.10 4.34
C TYR A 39 4.10 5.24 3.31
N PHE A 40 2.97 5.72 2.79
CA PHE A 40 2.98 6.82 1.83
C PHE A 40 3.38 8.16 2.45
N ILE A 41 2.97 8.44 3.69
CA ILE A 41 3.32 9.69 4.39
C ILE A 41 4.80 9.67 4.81
N THR A 42 5.24 8.62 5.50
CA THR A 42 6.60 8.52 6.06
C THR A 42 7.62 8.09 5.02
N GLY A 43 7.26 7.14 4.15
CA GLY A 43 8.12 6.60 3.10
C GLY A 43 8.56 7.66 2.10
N LYS A 44 7.69 8.61 1.71
CA LYS A 44 8.10 9.74 0.85
C LYS A 44 9.17 10.62 1.51
N LYS A 45 9.06 10.85 2.82
CA LYS A 45 10.04 11.65 3.58
C LYS A 45 11.38 10.93 3.73
N LEU A 46 11.35 9.62 3.97
CA LEU A 46 12.55 8.77 4.03
C LEU A 46 13.24 8.64 2.68
N LEU A 47 12.48 8.38 1.60
CA LEU A 47 13.00 8.26 0.25
C LEU A 47 13.64 9.58 -0.21
N LYS A 48 13.00 10.72 0.06
CA LYS A 48 13.55 12.04 -0.24
C LYS A 48 14.86 12.31 0.51
N ARG A 49 14.92 11.98 1.81
CA ARG A 49 16.17 12.08 2.60
C ARG A 49 17.28 11.19 2.05
N TYR A 50 16.96 9.94 1.70
CA TYR A 50 17.93 9.00 1.12
C TYR A 50 18.49 9.51 -0.22
N LEU A 51 17.62 9.99 -1.11
CA LEU A 51 18.01 10.60 -2.39
C LEU A 51 18.87 11.86 -2.21
N GLN A 52 18.55 12.69 -1.21
CA GLN A 52 19.33 13.89 -0.89
C GLN A 52 20.74 13.56 -0.36
N HIS A 53 20.86 12.58 0.54
CA HIS A 53 22.17 12.11 1.02
C HIS A 53 23.01 11.49 -0.10
N LYS A 54 22.40 10.75 -1.03
CA LYS A 54 23.11 10.20 -2.20
C LYS A 54 23.63 11.32 -3.12
N LYS A 55 22.85 12.40 -3.30
CA LYS A 55 23.24 13.53 -4.15
C LYS A 55 24.35 14.38 -3.51
N GLN A 56 24.31 14.59 -2.19
CA GLN A 56 25.36 15.32 -1.45
C GLN A 56 26.71 14.57 -1.43
N ASN A 57 26.71 13.25 -1.21
CA ASN A 57 27.95 12.46 -1.25
C ASN A 57 28.60 12.42 -2.65
N GLY A 58 27.78 12.49 -3.72
CA GLY A 58 28.28 12.60 -5.09
C GLY A 58 28.92 13.96 -5.41
N GLN A 59 28.37 15.05 -4.85
CA GLN A 59 28.87 16.41 -5.06
C GLN A 59 30.12 16.73 -4.22
N GLN A 60 30.21 16.23 -2.98
CA GLN A 60 31.42 16.37 -2.16
C GLN A 60 32.64 15.65 -2.76
N ARG A 61 32.46 14.48 -3.39
CA ARG A 61 33.55 13.78 -4.10
C ARG A 61 34.05 14.52 -5.34
N GLN A 62 33.20 15.31 -6.01
CA GLN A 62 33.60 16.13 -7.17
C GLN A 62 34.18 17.50 -6.76
N GLY A 63 33.82 18.03 -5.59
CA GLY A 63 34.40 19.26 -5.03
C GLY A 63 35.79 19.06 -4.42
N ALA A 64 36.09 17.89 -3.86
CA ALA A 64 37.40 17.60 -3.26
C ALA A 64 38.52 17.33 -4.29
N GLY A 65 38.18 17.18 -5.57
CA GLY A 65 39.16 17.04 -6.68
C GLY A 65 39.52 18.36 -7.36
N LYS A 66 38.97 19.49 -6.90
CA LYS A 66 39.29 20.85 -7.36
C LYS A 66 39.76 21.69 -6.17
N SER A 67 40.93 21.37 -5.62
CA SER A 67 41.73 22.37 -4.92
C SER A 67 42.81 22.87 -5.89
N PRO A 68 43.01 24.19 -6.02
CA PRO A 68 44.03 24.80 -6.89
C PRO A 68 45.46 24.48 -6.46
#